data_AF-A0A7W9Q719-F1
#
_entry.id   AF-A0A7W9Q719-F1
#
_cell.length_a   1.000
_cell.length_b   1.000
_cell.length_c   1.000
_cell.angle_alpha   90.00
_cell.angle_beta   90.00
_cell.angle_gamma   90.00
#
_symmetry.space_group_name_H-M   'P 1'
#
loop_
_entity.id
_entity.type
_entity.pdbx_description
1 polymer ?
#
loop_
_entity_poly.entity_id
_entity_poly.type
_entity_poly.pdbx_seq_one_letter_code
_entity_poly.pdbx_strand_id
1 'polypeptide(L)'
;MFTLSLGDHAQLRPLEPWQAKEFLAHIDRARVVVDPWIPWATYSTDLDSATATLQRYADRLAQDTGRVYGIWLDGTLVGGAMFTRFDSVSGVCEIGCWLEQAGEGRGLVTQACRVLIDWAFRIRGMSRAEWWVAAGNTRSIAVARRLGMTRDGVLRQHSSYRGARHDSEIWSVLSEEWPPLGEVSGAGVQAELDRLMGVFVGAFTNTGNSRPDLGVIRDVFIPQGRIIANVGDEPVIYDLDAFIEPRQRMLTDGTLTEFREWEVAERTEIFGSIAHRFSEYRKSGFHHGEWFEGSGHKTTQFVRTPAGWRMSSLAWDDAPATAISTSTATATSTSTSTSTSTE
;
A
#
# COMPACT_ATOMS: atom_id res chain seq x y z
N MET A 1 14.38 -13.48 18.13
CA MET A 1 14.55 -13.28 16.68
C MET A 1 13.91 -11.96 16.31
N PHE A 2 14.61 -11.10 15.57
CA PHE A 2 14.06 -9.81 15.13
C PHE A 2 13.32 -10.02 13.80
N THR A 3 12.12 -9.46 13.70
CA THR A 3 11.31 -9.46 12.47
C THR A 3 10.91 -8.04 12.16
N LEU A 4 10.86 -7.70 10.87
CA LEU A 4 10.38 -6.40 10.41
C LEU A 4 9.15 -6.62 9.53
N SER A 5 8.04 -5.94 9.86
CA SER A 5 6.81 -6.01 9.07
C SER A 5 6.99 -5.26 7.75
N LEU A 6 6.59 -5.89 6.64
CA LEU A 6 6.46 -5.24 5.33
C LEU A 6 4.99 -4.83 5.03
N GLY A 7 4.06 -5.06 5.98
CA GLY A 7 2.62 -4.90 5.76
C GLY A 7 1.97 -6.18 5.22
N ASP A 8 0.64 -6.27 5.25
CA ASP A 8 -0.16 -7.36 4.66
C ASP A 8 0.34 -8.78 4.97
N HIS A 9 0.60 -9.04 6.26
CA HIS A 9 1.15 -10.31 6.79
C HIS A 9 2.56 -10.68 6.28
N ALA A 10 3.21 -9.80 5.53
CA ALA A 10 4.56 -10.00 5.04
C ALA A 10 5.62 -9.53 6.04
N GLN A 11 6.73 -10.25 6.10
CA GLN A 11 7.81 -10.02 7.05
C GLN A 11 9.18 -10.19 6.40
N LEU A 12 10.11 -9.30 6.76
CA LEU A 12 11.52 -9.40 6.43
C LEU A 12 12.28 -9.92 7.65
N ARG A 13 13.05 -11.01 7.48
CA ARG A 13 13.84 -11.62 8.57
C ARG A 13 15.21 -12.06 8.04
N PRO A 14 16.23 -12.18 8.91
CA PRO A 14 17.47 -12.85 8.55
C PRO A 14 17.17 -14.23 7.96
N LEU A 15 17.87 -14.59 6.89
CA LEU A 15 17.78 -15.94 6.30
C LEU A 15 19.07 -16.69 6.63
N GLU A 16 18.97 -17.63 7.56
CA GLU A 16 20.10 -18.27 8.25
C GLU A 16 20.32 -19.72 7.80
N PRO A 17 21.53 -20.31 7.99
CA PRO A 17 21.83 -21.66 7.52
C PRO A 17 20.86 -22.75 7.99
N TRP A 18 20.31 -22.64 9.20
CA TRP A 18 19.34 -23.62 9.71
C TRP A 18 18.01 -23.63 8.94
N GLN A 19 17.74 -22.59 8.15
CA GLN A 19 16.56 -22.48 7.28
C GLN A 19 16.80 -23.06 5.88
N ALA A 20 17.94 -23.71 5.62
CA ALA A 20 18.31 -24.21 4.30
C ALA A 20 17.24 -25.11 3.65
N LYS A 21 16.51 -25.92 4.44
CA LYS A 21 15.41 -26.76 3.94
C LYS A 21 14.25 -25.92 3.40
N GLU A 22 13.85 -24.88 4.11
CA GLU A 22 12.81 -23.95 3.68
C GLU A 22 13.27 -23.14 2.46
N PHE A 23 14.52 -22.67 2.49
CA PHE A 23 15.13 -21.96 1.36
C PHE A 23 15.18 -22.81 0.10
N LEU A 24 15.59 -24.08 0.18
CA LEU A 24 15.59 -24.99 -0.96
C LEU A 24 14.17 -25.18 -1.53
N ALA A 25 13.19 -25.42 -0.66
CA ALA A 25 11.80 -25.56 -1.08
C ALA A 25 11.25 -24.29 -1.77
N HIS A 26 11.67 -23.10 -1.33
CA HIS A 26 11.40 -21.84 -2.01
C HIS A 26 12.09 -21.76 -3.37
N ILE A 27 13.37 -22.09 -3.45
CA ILE A 27 14.14 -22.05 -4.70
C ILE A 27 13.56 -22.98 -5.76
N ASP A 28 13.06 -24.16 -5.38
CA ASP A 28 12.42 -25.08 -6.32
C ASP A 28 11.13 -24.52 -6.92
N ARG A 29 10.33 -23.80 -6.14
CA ARG A 29 9.13 -23.08 -6.65
C ARG A 29 9.51 -21.88 -7.52
N ALA A 30 10.56 -21.16 -7.13
CA ALA A 30 10.98 -19.92 -7.79
C ALA A 30 11.83 -20.16 -9.05
N ARG A 31 12.33 -21.39 -9.27
CA ARG A 31 13.35 -21.75 -10.26
C ARG A 31 13.09 -21.16 -11.64
N VAL A 32 11.89 -21.34 -12.18
CA VAL A 32 11.52 -20.89 -13.54
C VAL A 32 11.63 -19.37 -13.69
N VAL A 33 11.30 -18.62 -12.64
CA VAL A 33 11.23 -17.15 -12.66
C VAL A 33 12.57 -16.51 -12.31
N VAL A 34 13.33 -17.11 -11.39
CA VAL A 34 14.58 -16.55 -10.86
C VAL A 34 15.78 -16.92 -11.71
N ASP A 35 15.85 -18.18 -12.17
CA ASP A 35 17.05 -18.66 -12.86
C ASP A 35 17.43 -17.86 -14.09
N PRO A 36 16.54 -17.31 -14.93
CA PRO A 36 16.98 -16.51 -16.08
C PRO A 36 17.85 -15.29 -15.71
N TRP A 37 17.82 -14.86 -14.45
CA TRP A 37 18.37 -13.57 -14.02
C TRP A 37 19.41 -13.67 -12.92
N ILE A 38 19.27 -14.63 -12.02
CA ILE A 38 20.16 -14.79 -10.86
C ILE A 38 20.46 -16.28 -10.69
N PRO A 39 21.74 -16.68 -10.54
CA PRO A 39 22.13 -18.09 -10.49
C PRO A 39 21.79 -18.80 -9.16
N TRP A 40 20.77 -18.35 -8.42
CA TRP A 40 20.42 -18.92 -7.13
C TRP A 40 20.02 -20.39 -7.21
N ALA A 41 19.18 -20.77 -8.18
CA ALA A 41 18.76 -22.16 -8.33
C ALA A 41 19.81 -23.01 -9.07
N THR A 42 20.77 -22.38 -9.74
CA THR A 42 21.98 -23.06 -10.23
C THR A 42 22.91 -23.42 -9.08
N TYR A 43 23.01 -22.57 -8.05
CA TYR A 43 23.90 -22.79 -6.90
C TYR A 43 23.24 -23.53 -5.72
N SER A 44 21.92 -23.75 -5.75
CA SER A 44 21.16 -24.39 -4.67
C SER A 44 20.22 -25.43 -5.28
N THR A 45 20.75 -26.64 -5.49
CA THR A 45 20.03 -27.76 -6.15
C THR A 45 19.66 -28.89 -5.21
N ASP A 46 20.26 -28.90 -4.03
CA ASP A 46 20.05 -29.86 -2.95
C ASP A 46 20.24 -29.17 -1.59
N LEU A 47 20.02 -29.90 -0.50
CA LEU A 47 20.10 -29.34 0.85
C LEU A 47 21.52 -28.87 1.20
N ASP A 48 22.55 -29.59 0.75
CA ASP A 48 23.94 -29.28 1.07
C ASP A 48 24.38 -27.97 0.38
N SER A 49 24.05 -27.82 -0.91
CA SER A 49 24.32 -26.60 -1.68
C SER A 49 23.48 -25.41 -1.20
N ALA A 50 22.23 -25.62 -0.80
CA ALA A 50 21.40 -24.60 -0.15
C ALA A 50 22.01 -24.15 1.20
N THR A 51 22.47 -25.11 2.01
CA THR A 51 23.15 -24.82 3.29
C THR A 51 24.45 -24.05 3.07
N ALA A 52 25.28 -24.48 2.13
CA ALA A 52 26.53 -23.81 1.78
C ALA A 52 26.29 -22.37 1.28
N THR A 53 25.21 -22.17 0.53
CA THR A 53 24.77 -20.85 0.07
C THR A 53 24.46 -19.91 1.23
N LEU A 54 23.65 -20.35 2.20
CA LEU A 54 23.29 -19.53 3.36
C LEU A 54 24.48 -19.34 4.30
N GLN A 55 25.33 -20.36 4.45
CA GLN A 55 26.55 -20.28 5.24
C GLN A 55 27.50 -19.20 4.69
N ARG A 56 27.68 -19.14 3.36
CA ARG A 56 28.48 -18.08 2.74
C ARG A 56 27.96 -16.68 3.07
N TYR A 57 26.65 -16.47 3.13
CA TYR A 57 26.11 -15.16 3.54
C TYR A 57 26.21 -14.92 5.05
N ALA A 58 26.15 -15.96 5.88
CA ALA A 58 26.43 -15.85 7.31
C ALA A 58 27.90 -15.43 7.57
N ASP A 59 28.84 -16.02 6.83
CA ASP A 59 30.27 -15.65 6.91
C ASP A 59 30.50 -14.21 6.43
N ARG A 60 29.86 -13.83 5.32
CA ARG A 60 29.91 -12.43 4.81
C ARG A 60 29.28 -11.43 5.75
N LEU A 61 28.23 -11.82 6.49
CA LEU A 61 27.62 -11.00 7.53
C LEU A 61 28.62 -10.78 8.67
N ALA A 62 29.32 -11.84 9.10
CA ALA A 62 30.36 -11.76 10.14
C ALA A 62 31.55 -10.90 9.70
N GLN A 63 31.87 -10.91 8.41
CA GLN A 63 32.93 -10.09 7.81
C GLN A 63 32.47 -8.67 7.41
N ASP A 64 31.18 -8.34 7.59
CA ASP A 64 30.57 -7.08 7.17
C ASP A 64 30.63 -6.78 5.66
N THR A 65 30.69 -7.82 4.81
CA THR A 65 30.85 -7.69 3.36
C THR A 65 29.60 -8.04 2.54
N GLY A 66 28.55 -8.56 3.17
CA GLY A 66 27.30 -8.94 2.53
C GLY A 66 26.34 -9.63 3.50
N ARG A 67 25.04 -9.59 3.24
CA ARG A 67 24.00 -10.11 4.14
C ARG A 67 22.77 -10.50 3.33
N VAL A 68 22.02 -11.53 3.76
CA VAL A 68 20.80 -11.99 3.10
C VAL A 68 19.61 -12.02 4.07
N TYR A 69 18.45 -11.63 3.56
CA TYR A 69 17.19 -11.60 4.28
C TYR A 69 16.12 -12.31 3.44
N GLY A 70 15.26 -13.06 4.10
CA GLY A 70 14.10 -13.69 3.48
C GLY A 70 12.85 -12.82 3.64
N ILE A 71 11.97 -12.92 2.65
CA ILE A 71 10.64 -12.30 2.65
C ILE A 71 9.63 -13.42 2.87
N TRP A 72 8.96 -13.43 4.03
CA TRP A 72 7.86 -14.33 4.33
C TRP A 72 6.53 -13.64 4.05
N LEU A 73 5.60 -14.33 3.41
CA LEU A 73 4.21 -13.92 3.23
C LEU A 73 3.33 -15.03 3.80
N ASP A 74 2.44 -14.70 4.74
CA ASP A 74 1.56 -15.68 5.41
C ASP A 74 2.33 -16.90 5.96
N GLY A 75 3.52 -16.65 6.50
CA GLY A 75 4.40 -17.68 7.07
C GLY A 75 5.19 -18.50 6.05
N THR A 76 5.04 -18.27 4.75
CA THR A 76 5.78 -18.95 3.68
C THR A 76 6.90 -18.06 3.14
N LEU A 77 8.14 -18.55 3.07
CA LEU A 77 9.23 -17.85 2.38
C LEU A 77 8.91 -17.74 0.89
N VAL A 78 8.77 -16.52 0.37
CA VAL A 78 8.41 -16.21 -1.03
C VAL A 78 9.49 -15.44 -1.80
N GLY A 79 10.60 -15.09 -1.17
CA GLY A 79 11.68 -14.36 -1.81
C GLY A 79 12.72 -13.86 -0.84
N GLY A 80 13.51 -12.87 -1.27
CA GLY A 80 14.49 -12.26 -0.40
C GLY A 80 15.13 -11.00 -0.99
N ALA A 81 15.82 -10.30 -0.10
CA ALA A 81 16.61 -9.12 -0.41
C ALA A 81 17.98 -9.25 0.29
N MET A 82 19.01 -8.66 -0.29
CA MET A 82 20.37 -8.86 0.20
C MET A 82 21.25 -7.67 -0.11
N PHE A 83 22.33 -7.55 0.67
CA PHE A 83 23.52 -6.84 0.23
C PHE A 83 24.45 -7.84 -0.47
N THR A 84 24.52 -7.79 -1.81
CA THR A 84 25.43 -8.62 -2.62
C THR A 84 26.87 -8.15 -2.49
N ARG A 85 27.08 -6.88 -2.10
CA ARG A 85 28.33 -6.28 -1.66
C ARG A 85 28.03 -5.22 -0.60
N PHE A 86 28.86 -5.14 0.43
CA PHE A 86 28.81 -4.09 1.44
C PHE A 86 30.24 -3.64 1.72
N ASP A 87 30.60 -2.43 1.31
CA ASP A 87 31.94 -1.87 1.43
C ASP A 87 31.88 -0.58 2.24
N SER A 88 32.06 -0.73 3.55
CA SER A 88 31.99 0.40 4.48
C SER A 88 33.18 1.35 4.37
N VAL A 89 34.28 0.92 3.77
CA VAL A 89 35.47 1.75 3.58
C VAL A 89 35.23 2.73 2.44
N SER A 90 34.67 2.25 1.32
CA SER A 90 34.31 3.12 0.20
C SER A 90 32.94 3.81 0.38
N GLY A 91 32.13 3.38 1.36
CA GLY A 91 30.77 3.86 1.56
C GLY A 91 29.78 3.40 0.48
N VAL A 92 30.04 2.25 -0.15
CA VAL A 92 29.22 1.73 -1.26
C VAL A 92 28.64 0.37 -0.90
N CYS A 93 27.35 0.19 -1.17
CA CYS A 93 26.70 -1.10 -1.06
C CYS A 93 25.94 -1.45 -2.35
N GLU A 94 25.75 -2.74 -2.60
CA GLU A 94 24.98 -3.25 -3.74
C GLU A 94 23.79 -4.06 -3.21
N ILE A 95 22.59 -3.77 -3.70
CA ILE A 95 21.36 -4.44 -3.33
C ILE A 95 20.99 -5.48 -4.39
N GLY A 96 20.65 -6.68 -3.95
CA GLY A 96 20.04 -7.71 -4.78
C GLY A 96 18.70 -8.19 -4.21
N CYS A 97 17.86 -8.76 -5.06
CA CYS A 97 16.57 -9.32 -4.64
C CYS A 97 16.13 -10.48 -5.54
N TRP A 98 15.21 -11.30 -5.04
CA TRP A 98 14.47 -12.27 -5.83
C TRP A 98 13.09 -12.49 -5.23
N LEU A 99 12.15 -12.99 -6.04
CA LEU A 99 10.77 -13.24 -5.63
C LEU A 99 10.19 -14.38 -6.47
N GLU A 100 9.40 -15.25 -5.87
CA GLU A 100 8.58 -16.22 -6.60
C GLU A 100 7.25 -15.61 -7.05
N GLN A 101 6.55 -16.30 -7.95
CA GLN A 101 5.30 -15.83 -8.55
C GLN A 101 4.23 -15.48 -7.51
N ALA A 102 4.13 -16.24 -6.42
CA ALA A 102 3.14 -16.01 -5.35
C ALA A 102 3.33 -14.68 -4.60
N GLY A 103 4.56 -14.14 -4.58
CA GLY A 103 4.88 -12.86 -3.95
C GLY A 103 4.68 -11.65 -4.86
N GLU A 104 4.43 -11.84 -6.16
CA GLU A 104 4.36 -10.75 -7.14
C GLU A 104 3.14 -9.85 -6.96
N GLY A 105 3.22 -8.63 -7.51
CA GLY A 105 2.11 -7.65 -7.48
C GLY A 105 1.89 -6.94 -6.14
N ARG A 106 2.63 -7.32 -5.10
CA ARG A 106 2.45 -6.83 -3.71
C ARG A 106 3.47 -5.78 -3.26
N GLY A 107 4.43 -5.42 -4.10
CA GLY A 107 5.48 -4.43 -3.75
C GLY A 107 6.54 -4.91 -2.75
N LEU A 108 6.52 -6.18 -2.34
CA LEU A 108 7.37 -6.74 -1.27
C LEU A 108 8.86 -6.47 -1.45
N VAL A 109 9.38 -6.68 -2.66
CA VAL A 109 10.80 -6.42 -2.98
C VAL A 109 11.14 -4.95 -2.81
N THR A 110 10.30 -4.05 -3.32
CA THR A 110 10.54 -2.60 -3.18
C THR A 110 10.54 -2.18 -1.71
N GLN A 111 9.60 -2.70 -0.90
CA GLN A 111 9.57 -2.42 0.54
C GLN A 111 10.80 -2.97 1.26
N ALA A 112 11.19 -4.23 0.99
CA ALA A 112 12.37 -4.84 1.59
C ALA A 112 13.66 -4.08 1.22
N CYS A 113 13.89 -3.81 -0.06
CA CYS A 113 15.06 -3.06 -0.51
C CYS A 113 15.08 -1.64 0.05
N ARG A 114 13.90 -0.99 0.21
CA ARG A 114 13.82 0.33 0.86
C ARG A 114 14.34 0.28 2.28
N VAL A 115 13.90 -0.69 3.08
CA VAL A 115 14.37 -0.91 4.47
C VAL A 115 15.89 -1.11 4.51
N LEU A 116 16.44 -1.89 3.58
CA LEU A 116 17.89 -2.14 3.51
C LEU A 116 18.65 -0.83 3.21
N ILE A 117 18.23 -0.08 2.20
CA ILE A 117 18.88 1.20 1.81
C ILE A 117 18.74 2.23 2.94
N ASP A 118 17.58 2.29 3.59
CA ASP A 118 17.31 3.12 4.77
C ASP A 118 18.38 2.92 5.85
N TRP A 119 18.59 1.66 6.22
CA TRP A 119 19.58 1.27 7.21
C TRP A 119 21.01 1.53 6.73
N ALA A 120 21.32 1.24 5.46
CA ALA A 120 22.65 1.47 4.89
C ALA A 120 23.05 2.96 4.96
N PHE A 121 22.16 3.87 4.57
CA PHE A 121 22.46 5.30 4.60
C PHE A 121 22.42 5.88 6.01
N ARG A 122 21.37 5.59 6.78
CA ARG A 122 21.15 6.30 8.06
C ARG A 122 21.91 5.73 9.23
N ILE A 123 22.01 4.40 9.29
CA ILE A 123 22.65 3.72 10.42
C ILE A 123 24.10 3.42 10.09
N ARG A 124 24.38 2.97 8.87
CA ARG A 124 25.73 2.58 8.47
C ARG A 124 26.54 3.69 7.82
N GLY A 125 25.92 4.82 7.47
CA GLY A 125 26.62 5.95 6.86
C GLY A 125 27.16 5.66 5.46
N MET A 126 26.57 4.71 4.72
CA MET A 126 26.91 4.51 3.31
C MET A 126 26.51 5.75 2.51
N SER A 127 27.27 6.08 1.48
CA SER A 127 27.02 7.23 0.60
C SER A 127 26.28 6.83 -0.69
N ARG A 128 26.35 5.55 -1.07
CA ARG A 128 25.83 5.07 -2.36
C ARG A 128 25.29 3.65 -2.27
N ALA A 129 24.11 3.44 -2.83
CA ALA A 129 23.51 2.13 -3.02
C ALA A 129 23.38 1.85 -4.53
N GLU A 130 23.90 0.70 -4.97
CA GLU A 130 23.91 0.28 -6.35
C GLU A 130 22.95 -0.87 -6.62
N TRP A 131 22.53 -0.98 -7.87
CA TRP A 131 21.69 -2.05 -8.39
C TRP A 131 22.18 -2.47 -9.76
N TRP A 132 22.71 -3.69 -9.83
CA TRP A 132 23.28 -4.26 -11.04
C TRP A 132 22.29 -5.27 -11.63
N VAL A 133 21.93 -5.07 -12.89
CA VAL A 133 20.83 -5.83 -13.50
C VAL A 133 21.10 -6.11 -14.97
N ALA A 134 20.77 -7.31 -15.44
CA ALA A 134 20.80 -7.60 -16.89
C ALA A 134 19.81 -6.69 -17.62
N ALA A 135 20.21 -6.09 -18.75
CA ALA A 135 19.40 -5.10 -19.46
C ALA A 135 18.03 -5.63 -19.93
N GLY A 136 17.90 -6.94 -20.14
CA GLY A 136 16.63 -7.60 -20.45
C GLY A 136 15.68 -7.79 -19.26
N ASN A 137 16.14 -7.60 -18.01
CA ASN A 137 15.33 -7.82 -16.82
C ASN A 137 14.49 -6.59 -16.47
N THR A 138 13.46 -6.35 -17.27
CA THR A 138 12.56 -5.19 -17.13
C THR A 138 11.88 -5.11 -15.76
N ARG A 139 11.62 -6.26 -15.12
CA ARG A 139 11.01 -6.32 -13.78
C ARG A 139 11.94 -5.79 -12.70
N SER A 140 13.21 -6.22 -12.72
CA SER A 140 14.22 -5.74 -11.77
C SER A 140 14.57 -4.26 -12.03
N ILE A 141 14.65 -3.84 -13.29
CA ILE A 141 14.80 -2.41 -13.65
C ILE A 141 13.64 -1.57 -13.10
N ALA A 142 12.40 -2.08 -13.16
CA ALA A 142 11.25 -1.38 -12.59
C ALA A 142 11.33 -1.23 -11.07
N VAL A 143 12.00 -2.16 -10.36
CA VAL A 143 12.27 -2.01 -8.92
C VAL A 143 13.27 -0.87 -8.68
N ALA A 144 14.39 -0.85 -9.41
CA ALA A 144 15.41 0.20 -9.28
C ALA A 144 14.79 1.60 -9.48
N ARG A 145 13.94 1.75 -10.51
CA ARG A 145 13.20 3.01 -10.76
C ARG A 145 12.26 3.39 -9.61
N ARG A 146 11.50 2.44 -9.05
CA ARG A 146 10.60 2.70 -7.90
C ARG A 146 11.36 3.10 -6.63
N LEU A 147 12.61 2.66 -6.50
CA LEU A 147 13.52 3.07 -5.44
C LEU A 147 14.14 4.46 -5.70
N GLY A 148 13.78 5.14 -6.79
CA GLY A 148 14.34 6.46 -7.12
C GLY A 148 15.78 6.41 -7.62
N MET A 149 16.26 5.24 -8.07
CA MET A 149 17.62 5.11 -8.61
C MET A 149 17.71 5.69 -10.02
N THR A 150 18.88 6.26 -10.32
CA THR A 150 19.28 6.78 -11.63
C THR A 150 20.13 5.73 -12.36
N ARG A 151 19.98 5.63 -13.68
CA ARG A 151 20.83 4.74 -14.51
C ARG A 151 22.16 5.43 -14.79
N ASP A 152 23.23 4.90 -14.22
CA ASP A 152 24.59 5.44 -14.44
C ASP A 152 25.16 5.02 -15.79
N GLY A 153 24.81 3.82 -16.28
CA GLY A 153 25.32 3.34 -17.55
C GLY A 153 24.93 1.91 -17.90
N VAL A 154 25.44 1.48 -19.06
CA VAL A 154 25.29 0.12 -19.58
C VAL A 154 26.67 -0.44 -19.90
N LEU A 155 27.01 -1.56 -19.26
CA LEU A 155 28.19 -2.34 -19.59
C LEU A 155 27.83 -3.39 -20.65
N ARG A 156 28.33 -3.17 -21.87
CA ARG A 156 28.06 -4.08 -23.00
C ARG A 156 28.72 -5.44 -22.78
N GLN A 157 27.96 -6.51 -23.01
CA GLN A 157 28.40 -7.89 -22.87
C GLN A 157 29.15 -8.11 -21.54
N HIS A 158 28.65 -7.59 -20.42
CA HIS A 158 29.36 -7.64 -19.14
C HIS A 158 29.25 -9.00 -18.44
N SER A 159 28.04 -9.56 -18.39
CA SER A 159 27.76 -10.81 -17.68
C SER A 159 27.65 -11.98 -18.67
N SER A 160 28.18 -13.14 -18.30
CA SER A 160 27.96 -14.38 -19.05
C SER A 160 26.98 -15.23 -18.27
N TYR A 161 25.86 -15.60 -18.90
CA TYR A 161 24.88 -16.46 -18.27
C TYR A 161 24.21 -17.37 -19.31
N ARG A 162 24.18 -18.67 -19.00
CA ARG A 162 23.65 -19.73 -19.89
C ARG A 162 24.23 -19.70 -21.32
N GLY A 163 25.53 -19.46 -21.44
CA GLY A 163 26.24 -19.47 -22.72
C GLY A 163 26.04 -18.21 -23.58
N ALA A 164 25.30 -17.21 -23.10
CA ALA A 164 25.15 -15.92 -23.76
C ALA A 164 25.76 -14.79 -22.91
N ARG A 165 26.34 -13.79 -23.59
CA ARG A 165 26.78 -12.55 -22.94
C ARG A 165 25.63 -11.55 -22.94
N HIS A 166 25.38 -10.94 -21.79
CA HIS A 166 24.30 -9.98 -21.58
C HIS A 166 24.88 -8.63 -21.18
N ASP A 167 24.26 -7.58 -21.68
CA ASP A 167 24.50 -6.22 -21.21
C ASP A 167 24.00 -6.08 -19.77
N SER A 168 24.73 -5.33 -18.95
CA SER A 168 24.33 -5.01 -17.57
C SER A 168 24.08 -3.52 -17.43
N GLU A 169 22.91 -3.15 -16.95
CA GLU A 169 22.65 -1.78 -16.50
C GLU A 169 23.11 -1.63 -15.06
N ILE A 170 23.75 -0.49 -14.79
CA ILE A 170 24.12 -0.06 -13.44
C ILE A 170 23.20 1.09 -13.07
N TRP A 171 22.53 0.93 -11.94
CA TRP A 171 21.67 1.93 -11.35
C TRP A 171 22.19 2.29 -9.96
N SER A 172 21.96 3.52 -9.52
CA SER A 172 22.34 3.95 -8.19
C SER A 172 21.44 5.02 -7.59
N VAL A 173 21.51 5.16 -6.28
CA VAL A 173 21.00 6.31 -5.55
C VAL A 173 22.02 6.75 -4.52
N LEU A 174 22.17 8.06 -4.34
CA LEU A 174 23.06 8.64 -3.35
C LEU A 174 22.32 8.88 -2.03
N SER A 175 23.05 8.89 -0.92
CA SER A 175 22.45 9.15 0.40
C SER A 175 21.77 10.51 0.49
N GLU A 176 22.26 11.51 -0.23
CA GLU A 176 21.70 12.87 -0.28
C GLU A 176 20.40 12.96 -1.11
N GLU A 177 20.24 12.05 -2.07
CA GLU A 177 19.04 11.94 -2.92
C GLU A 177 17.97 11.06 -2.26
N TRP A 178 18.35 10.33 -1.20
CA TRP A 178 17.46 9.38 -0.56
C TRP A 178 16.41 10.11 0.28
N PRO A 179 15.11 9.93 -0.02
CA PRO A 179 14.05 10.65 0.67
C PRO A 179 14.14 10.44 2.18
N PRO A 180 13.95 11.50 3.01
CA PRO A 180 13.89 11.39 4.45
C PRO A 180 12.83 10.36 4.86
N LEU A 181 13.02 9.74 6.03
CA LEU A 181 12.26 8.58 6.49
C LEU A 181 10.76 8.81 6.30
N GLY A 182 10.25 8.25 5.20
CA GLY A 182 8.87 8.19 4.70
C GLY A 182 8.26 9.39 3.99
N GLU A 183 9.04 10.00 3.11
CA GLU A 183 8.53 10.29 1.76
C GLU A 183 8.36 8.96 0.98
N VAL A 184 7.24 8.27 1.22
CA VAL A 184 6.81 7.17 0.35
C VAL A 184 6.38 7.80 -0.99
N SER A 185 6.67 7.15 -2.12
CA SER A 185 6.21 7.62 -3.44
C SER A 185 4.72 7.95 -3.38
N GLY A 186 4.26 9.03 -4.02
CA GLY A 186 2.87 9.51 -3.90
C GLY A 186 1.79 8.44 -4.05
N ALA A 187 2.00 7.45 -4.93
CA ALA A 187 1.08 6.31 -5.11
C ALA A 187 0.92 5.39 -3.88
N GLY A 188 1.97 5.23 -3.07
CA GLY A 188 1.93 4.42 -1.85
C GLY A 188 1.30 5.17 -0.67
N VAL A 189 1.54 6.47 -0.57
CA VAL A 189 0.84 7.32 0.41
C VAL A 189 -0.63 7.40 0.07
N GLN A 190 -0.98 7.66 -1.19
CA GLN A 190 -2.38 7.74 -1.62
C GLN A 190 -3.14 6.46 -1.28
N ALA A 191 -2.58 5.28 -1.57
CA ALA A 191 -3.20 4.00 -1.18
C ALA A 191 -3.38 3.84 0.35
N GLU A 192 -2.45 4.35 1.17
CA GLU A 192 -2.60 4.32 2.62
C GLU A 192 -3.70 5.27 3.10
N LEU A 193 -3.78 6.48 2.53
CA LEU A 193 -4.82 7.47 2.82
C LEU A 193 -6.21 6.97 2.34
N ASP A 194 -6.29 6.35 1.17
CA ASP A 194 -7.49 5.70 0.65
C ASP A 194 -7.97 4.60 1.60
N ARG A 195 -7.05 3.78 2.12
CA ARG A 195 -7.38 2.73 3.10
C ARG A 195 -7.92 3.34 4.40
N LEU A 196 -7.30 4.40 4.92
CA LEU A 196 -7.80 5.08 6.13
C LEU A 196 -9.21 5.66 5.90
N MET A 197 -9.42 6.30 4.76
CA MET A 197 -10.73 6.87 4.38
C MET A 197 -11.79 5.77 4.23
N GLY A 198 -11.45 4.67 3.57
CA GLY A 198 -12.33 3.51 3.40
C GLY A 198 -12.72 2.86 4.73
N VAL A 199 -11.79 2.73 5.68
CA VAL A 199 -12.09 2.23 7.03
C VAL A 199 -13.03 3.18 7.76
N PHE A 200 -12.79 4.49 7.71
CA PHE A 200 -13.67 5.47 8.35
C PHE A 200 -15.09 5.44 7.78
N VAL A 201 -15.26 5.50 6.46
CA VAL A 201 -16.58 5.47 5.82
C VAL A 201 -17.28 4.12 6.04
N GLY A 202 -16.53 3.03 5.95
CA GLY A 202 -17.03 1.67 6.16
C GLY A 202 -17.56 1.44 7.57
N ALA A 203 -16.99 2.11 8.59
CA ALA A 203 -17.37 1.97 10.00
C ALA A 203 -18.87 2.17 10.27
N PHE A 204 -19.54 3.01 9.47
CA PHE A 204 -20.96 3.33 9.64
C PHE A 204 -21.90 2.37 8.91
N THR A 205 -21.39 1.49 8.04
CA THR A 205 -22.24 0.68 7.18
C THR A 205 -22.97 -0.42 7.96
N ASN A 206 -24.30 -0.45 7.87
CA ASN A 206 -25.15 -1.50 8.47
C ASN A 206 -26.13 -2.14 7.46
N THR A 207 -25.74 -2.17 6.19
CA THR A 207 -26.50 -2.85 5.12
C THR A 207 -26.30 -4.37 5.14
N GLY A 208 -27.39 -5.11 4.90
CA GLY A 208 -27.37 -6.58 4.87
C GLY A 208 -26.93 -7.18 6.21
N ASN A 209 -25.90 -8.04 6.18
CA ASN A 209 -25.32 -8.66 7.37
C ASN A 209 -24.16 -7.86 7.98
N SER A 210 -23.83 -6.67 7.43
CA SER A 210 -22.73 -5.84 7.93
C SER A 210 -23.10 -5.25 9.28
N ARG A 211 -22.19 -5.37 10.26
CA ARG A 211 -22.34 -4.73 11.56
C ARG A 211 -21.49 -3.46 11.61
N PRO A 212 -22.06 -2.33 12.04
CA PRO A 212 -21.30 -1.10 12.20
C PRO A 212 -20.27 -1.28 13.33
N ASP A 213 -19.04 -0.88 13.07
CA ASP A 213 -17.93 -0.92 14.04
C ASP A 213 -17.31 0.47 14.12
N LEU A 214 -17.81 1.32 15.02
CA LEU A 214 -17.24 2.65 15.19
C LEU A 214 -16.00 2.63 16.10
N GLY A 215 -15.62 1.46 16.64
CA GLY A 215 -14.40 1.28 17.42
C GLY A 215 -13.14 1.61 16.60
N VAL A 216 -13.13 1.20 15.32
CA VAL A 216 -12.01 1.42 14.40
C VAL A 216 -11.72 2.90 14.12
N ILE A 217 -12.64 3.81 14.44
CA ILE A 217 -12.41 5.27 14.31
C ILE A 217 -11.23 5.69 15.19
N ARG A 218 -11.05 5.06 16.37
CA ARG A 218 -9.91 5.32 17.27
C ARG A 218 -8.57 4.84 16.70
N ASP A 219 -8.60 3.88 15.78
CA ASP A 219 -7.40 3.34 15.16
C ASP A 219 -6.94 4.16 13.94
N VAL A 220 -7.89 4.82 13.24
CA VAL A 220 -7.60 5.64 12.06
C VAL A 220 -7.34 7.11 12.39
N PHE A 221 -7.84 7.62 13.52
CA PHE A 221 -7.52 8.96 14.02
C PHE A 221 -6.33 8.97 14.98
N ILE A 222 -5.70 10.14 15.13
CA ILE A 222 -4.89 10.42 16.33
C ILE A 222 -5.82 10.59 17.55
N PRO A 223 -5.35 10.32 18.78
CA PRO A 223 -6.20 10.43 19.98
C PRO A 223 -6.86 11.80 20.17
N GLN A 224 -6.22 12.89 19.74
CA GLN A 224 -6.71 14.27 19.83
C GLN A 224 -7.52 14.71 18.59
N GLY A 225 -7.92 13.76 17.75
CA GLY A 225 -8.62 14.02 16.50
C GLY A 225 -9.93 14.79 16.69
N ARG A 226 -10.28 15.63 15.72
CA ARG A 226 -11.53 16.42 15.73
C ARG A 226 -12.42 16.10 14.55
N ILE A 227 -13.70 15.93 14.82
CA ILE A 227 -14.72 15.69 13.80
C ILE A 227 -15.74 16.84 13.87
N ILE A 228 -16.02 17.48 12.74
CA ILE A 228 -16.79 18.73 12.67
C ILE A 228 -17.98 18.54 11.73
N ALA A 229 -19.19 18.71 12.26
CA ALA A 229 -20.43 18.72 11.48
C ALA A 229 -20.81 20.15 11.13
N ASN A 230 -20.88 20.49 9.85
CA ASN A 230 -21.30 21.81 9.38
C ASN A 230 -22.64 21.75 8.64
N VAL A 231 -23.67 21.18 9.28
CA VAL A 231 -24.97 20.87 8.66
C VAL A 231 -26.09 21.86 9.09
N GLY A 232 -25.76 22.86 9.92
CA GLY A 232 -26.70 23.85 10.45
C GLY A 232 -26.06 25.25 10.59
N ASP A 233 -26.71 26.13 11.36
CA ASP A 233 -26.27 27.54 11.50
C ASP A 233 -24.89 27.68 12.18
N GLU A 234 -24.59 26.80 13.15
CA GLU A 234 -23.30 26.77 13.84
C GLU A 234 -22.61 25.40 13.69
N PRO A 235 -21.29 25.35 13.43
CA PRO A 235 -20.55 24.10 13.38
C PRO A 235 -20.54 23.38 14.73
N VAL A 236 -20.80 22.07 14.72
CA VAL A 236 -20.69 21.23 15.92
C VAL A 236 -19.37 20.47 15.89
N ILE A 237 -18.55 20.64 16.92
CA ILE A 237 -17.21 20.04 17.04
C ILE A 237 -17.23 18.91 18.06
N TYR A 238 -16.78 17.73 17.64
CA TYR A 238 -16.67 16.54 18.48
C TYR A 238 -15.19 16.16 18.70
N ASP A 239 -14.88 15.65 19.89
CA ASP A 239 -13.81 14.65 20.00
C ASP A 239 -14.30 13.28 19.51
N LEU A 240 -13.40 12.29 19.48
CA LEU A 240 -13.72 10.97 18.94
C LEU A 240 -14.83 10.27 19.74
N ASP A 241 -14.78 10.31 21.07
CA ASP A 241 -15.73 9.58 21.91
C ASP A 241 -17.14 10.20 21.83
N ALA A 242 -17.24 11.53 21.91
CA ALA A 242 -18.48 12.26 21.73
C ALA A 242 -19.08 12.09 20.33
N PHE A 243 -18.24 11.82 19.32
CA PHE A 243 -18.71 11.50 17.98
C PHE A 243 -19.23 10.05 17.87
N ILE A 244 -18.48 9.08 18.42
CA ILE A 244 -18.69 7.64 18.24
C ILE A 244 -19.95 7.15 18.97
N GLU A 245 -20.08 7.44 20.27
CA GLU A 245 -21.10 6.79 21.11
C GLU A 245 -22.55 7.04 20.65
N PRO A 246 -22.97 8.27 20.26
CA PRO A 246 -24.34 8.50 19.80
C PRO A 246 -24.63 7.78 18.48
N ARG A 247 -23.64 7.73 17.58
CA ARG A 247 -23.79 7.13 16.24
C ARG A 247 -23.81 5.61 16.31
N GLN A 248 -23.01 5.01 17.20
CA GLN A 248 -23.05 3.57 17.46
C GLN A 248 -24.43 3.15 17.93
N ARG A 249 -25.06 3.89 18.85
CA ARG A 249 -26.43 3.63 19.31
C ARG A 249 -27.43 3.73 18.16
N MET A 250 -27.42 4.86 17.44
CA MET A 250 -28.34 5.10 16.32
C MET A 250 -28.27 4.02 15.22
N LEU A 251 -27.07 3.48 14.95
CA LEU A 251 -26.86 2.43 13.96
C LEU A 251 -27.21 1.01 14.46
N THR A 252 -27.46 0.83 15.76
CA THR A 252 -27.71 -0.48 16.39
C THR A 252 -29.07 -0.60 17.08
N ASP A 253 -29.76 0.50 17.40
CA ASP A 253 -31.06 0.52 18.08
C ASP A 253 -32.28 0.54 17.14
N GLY A 254 -32.04 0.53 15.83
CA GLY A 254 -33.08 0.58 14.80
C GLY A 254 -33.46 1.99 14.33
N THR A 255 -32.84 3.04 14.88
CA THR A 255 -33.06 4.43 14.44
C THR A 255 -32.59 4.65 13.01
N LEU A 256 -31.40 4.14 12.67
CA LEU A 256 -30.80 4.26 11.35
C LEU A 256 -30.45 2.87 10.81
N THR A 257 -31.17 2.42 9.79
CA THR A 257 -31.05 1.04 9.24
C THR A 257 -30.78 1.06 7.73
N GLU A 258 -30.18 -0.01 7.22
CA GLU A 258 -29.68 -0.12 5.85
C GLU A 258 -28.85 1.10 5.40
N PHE A 259 -28.15 1.70 6.34
CA PHE A 259 -27.34 2.86 6.13
C PHE A 259 -26.00 2.49 5.50
N ARG A 260 -25.65 3.25 4.48
CA ARG A 260 -24.34 3.27 3.87
C ARG A 260 -23.98 4.68 3.48
N GLU A 261 -22.71 4.98 3.59
CA GLU A 261 -22.07 6.16 3.04
C GLU A 261 -20.94 5.70 2.12
N TRP A 262 -20.70 6.41 1.02
CA TRP A 262 -19.61 6.11 0.12
C TRP A 262 -19.11 7.38 -0.57
N GLU A 263 -17.83 7.34 -0.95
CA GLU A 263 -17.18 8.41 -1.69
C GLU A 263 -17.47 8.24 -3.19
N VAL A 264 -17.79 9.35 -3.85
CA VAL A 264 -18.10 9.41 -5.30
C VAL A 264 -16.92 10.01 -6.08
N ALA A 265 -16.24 10.99 -5.50
CA ALA A 265 -15.03 11.58 -6.04
C ALA A 265 -14.10 12.01 -4.91
N GLU A 266 -12.81 12.05 -5.21
CA GLU A 266 -11.78 12.48 -4.25
C GLU A 266 -10.69 13.29 -4.93
N ARG A 267 -10.10 14.22 -4.16
CA ARG A 267 -8.83 14.86 -4.50
C ARG A 267 -7.95 14.87 -3.25
N THR A 268 -6.85 14.14 -3.31
CA THR A 268 -5.85 14.08 -2.23
C THR A 268 -4.60 14.88 -2.59
N GLU A 269 -4.23 15.83 -1.74
CA GLU A 269 -3.01 16.63 -1.84
C GLU A 269 -2.05 16.21 -0.71
N ILE A 270 -0.79 15.88 -1.05
CA ILE A 270 0.21 15.33 -0.12
C ILE A 270 1.43 16.24 -0.09
N PHE A 271 1.83 16.67 1.10
CA PHE A 271 3.00 17.52 1.34
C PHE A 271 3.87 16.92 2.45
N GLY A 272 4.82 16.06 2.08
CA GLY A 272 5.72 15.40 3.01
C GLY A 272 4.96 14.56 4.05
N SER A 273 4.87 15.07 5.29
CA SER A 273 4.24 14.38 6.43
C SER A 273 2.82 14.84 6.77
N ILE A 274 2.22 15.68 5.92
CA ILE A 274 0.81 16.07 6.01
C ILE A 274 0.10 15.83 4.67
N ALA A 275 -1.21 15.60 4.72
CA ALA A 275 -2.03 15.49 3.52
C ALA A 275 -3.44 16.04 3.79
N HIS A 276 -4.13 16.41 2.71
CA HIS A 276 -5.50 16.87 2.75
C HIS A 276 -6.31 16.16 1.66
N ARG A 277 -7.46 15.61 2.02
CA ARG A 277 -8.40 15.00 1.07
C ARG A 277 -9.68 15.80 1.03
N PHE A 278 -10.13 16.10 -0.18
CA PHE A 278 -11.45 16.65 -0.48
C PHE A 278 -12.30 15.54 -1.08
N SER A 279 -13.44 15.25 -0.48
CA SER A 279 -14.28 14.10 -0.85
C SER A 279 -15.68 14.56 -1.21
N GLU A 280 -16.20 14.08 -2.33
CA GLU A 280 -17.61 14.13 -2.66
C GLU A 280 -18.32 12.86 -2.14
N TYR A 281 -19.37 13.15 -1.40
CA TYR A 281 -20.22 12.29 -0.63
C TYR A 281 -21.51 11.73 -1.20
N ARG A 282 -21.85 10.45 -1.03
CA ARG A 282 -23.28 10.03 -1.01
C ARG A 282 -23.61 9.13 0.17
N LYS A 283 -24.84 9.24 0.66
CA LYS A 283 -25.41 8.41 1.73
C LYS A 283 -26.84 8.01 1.40
N SER A 284 -27.26 6.87 1.93
CA SER A 284 -28.64 6.39 1.84
C SER A 284 -28.96 5.50 3.04
N GLY A 285 -30.24 5.40 3.39
CA GLY A 285 -30.73 4.46 4.39
C GLY A 285 -32.15 4.76 4.81
N PHE A 286 -32.58 4.12 5.90
CA PHE A 286 -33.87 4.40 6.55
C PHE A 286 -33.63 5.06 7.90
N HIS A 287 -34.21 6.24 8.10
CA HIS A 287 -34.19 6.95 9.37
C HIS A 287 -35.60 6.90 9.98
N HIS A 288 -35.76 6.25 11.13
CA HIS A 288 -37.07 5.94 11.72
C HIS A 288 -38.04 5.25 10.74
N GLY A 289 -37.52 4.40 9.84
CA GLY A 289 -38.31 3.69 8.84
C GLY A 289 -38.64 4.50 7.57
N GLU A 290 -38.26 5.78 7.51
CA GLU A 290 -38.42 6.60 6.30
C GLU A 290 -37.14 6.56 5.45
N TRP A 291 -37.29 6.25 4.16
CA TRP A 291 -36.17 6.24 3.22
C TRP A 291 -35.63 7.64 2.98
N PHE A 292 -34.31 7.78 2.96
CA PHE A 292 -33.63 9.00 2.56
C PHE A 292 -32.38 8.74 1.72
N GLU A 293 -32.04 9.73 0.90
CA GLU A 293 -30.75 9.85 0.24
C GLU A 293 -30.16 11.22 0.55
N GLY A 294 -28.83 11.31 0.57
CA GLY A 294 -28.14 12.57 0.75
C GLY A 294 -26.77 12.56 0.06
N SER A 295 -26.23 13.76 -0.10
CA SER A 295 -24.88 13.99 -0.60
C SER A 295 -24.24 15.15 0.14
N GLY A 296 -22.95 15.34 -0.03
CA GLY A 296 -22.24 16.44 0.60
C GLY A 296 -20.76 16.43 0.26
N HIS A 297 -20.00 17.26 0.95
CA HIS A 297 -18.54 17.31 0.82
C HIS A 297 -17.89 17.04 2.17
N LYS A 298 -16.73 16.39 2.15
CA LYS A 298 -15.86 16.26 3.32
C LYS A 298 -14.49 16.83 3.03
N THR A 299 -13.87 17.38 4.06
CA THR A 299 -12.45 17.70 4.07
C THR A 299 -11.79 16.91 5.20
N THR A 300 -10.71 16.20 4.90
CA THR A 300 -10.00 15.36 5.86
C THR A 300 -8.53 15.72 5.86
N GLN A 301 -8.00 16.10 7.03
CA GLN A 301 -6.58 16.28 7.23
C GLN A 301 -5.96 15.00 7.76
N PHE A 302 -4.82 14.63 7.19
CA PHE A 302 -3.99 13.52 7.63
C PHE A 302 -2.63 14.02 8.08
N VAL A 303 -2.09 13.35 9.11
CA VAL A 303 -0.75 13.57 9.63
C VAL A 303 -0.02 12.24 9.73
N ARG A 304 1.28 12.28 9.43
CA ARG A 304 2.13 11.10 9.56
C ARG A 304 2.66 11.00 10.99
N THR A 305 2.41 9.86 11.63
CA THR A 305 2.90 9.54 12.98
C THR A 305 4.03 8.50 12.88
N PRO A 306 4.78 8.24 13.97
CA PRO A 306 5.73 7.12 14.01
C PRO A 306 5.07 5.75 13.73
N ALA A 307 3.76 5.62 13.95
CA ALA A 307 2.97 4.40 13.71
C ALA A 307 2.21 4.41 12.36
N GLY A 308 2.57 5.31 11.44
CA GLY A 308 1.94 5.46 10.12
C GLY A 308 1.01 6.67 10.02
N TRP A 309 0.31 6.81 8.88
CA TRP A 309 -0.63 7.91 8.68
C TRP A 309 -1.87 7.77 9.55
N ARG A 310 -2.41 8.90 10.00
CA ARG A 310 -3.64 9.01 10.80
C ARG A 310 -4.42 10.25 10.39
N MET A 311 -5.73 10.21 10.56
CA MET A 311 -6.60 11.39 10.46
C MET A 311 -6.38 12.29 11.68
N SER A 312 -6.17 13.59 11.46
CA SER A 312 -6.12 14.60 12.52
C SER A 312 -7.43 15.36 12.64
N SER A 313 -8.09 15.63 11.52
CA SER A 313 -9.39 16.28 11.51
C SER A 313 -10.23 15.86 10.31
N LEU A 314 -11.54 15.89 10.48
CA LEU A 314 -12.53 15.73 9.41
C LEU A 314 -13.66 16.72 9.61
N ALA A 315 -14.02 17.46 8.57
CA ALA A 315 -15.21 18.29 8.54
C ALA A 315 -16.11 17.85 7.38
N TRP A 316 -17.44 17.92 7.56
CA TRP A 316 -18.37 17.72 6.46
C TRP A 316 -19.49 18.73 6.43
N ASP A 317 -19.99 18.96 5.21
CA ASP A 317 -21.13 19.80 4.90
C ASP A 317 -22.10 19.01 4.00
N ASP A 318 -23.38 19.01 4.35
CA ASP A 318 -24.41 18.29 3.60
C ASP A 318 -24.94 19.20 2.50
N ALA A 319 -25.04 18.66 1.28
CA ALA A 319 -25.75 19.37 0.24
C ALA A 319 -27.22 19.54 0.64
N PRO A 320 -27.86 20.68 0.34
CA PRO A 320 -29.28 20.86 0.61
C PRO A 320 -30.09 19.77 -0.08
N ALA A 321 -31.11 19.27 0.63
CA ALA A 321 -31.99 18.23 0.10
C ALA A 321 -32.58 18.68 -1.25
N THR A 322 -32.25 17.95 -2.32
CA THR A 322 -32.82 18.22 -3.63
C THR A 322 -34.28 17.80 -3.59
N ALA A 323 -35.21 18.74 -3.80
CA ALA A 323 -36.63 18.43 -3.90
C ALA A 323 -36.83 17.41 -5.02
N ILE A 324 -37.24 16.18 -4.66
CA ILE A 324 -37.56 15.14 -5.64
C ILE A 324 -38.80 15.62 -6.39
N SER A 325 -38.59 16.07 -7.63
CA SER A 325 -39.69 16.31 -8.58
C SER A 325 -40.36 14.97 -8.85
N THR A 326 -41.53 14.76 -8.27
CA THR A 326 -42.41 13.66 -8.62
C THR A 326 -42.95 13.92 -10.02
N SER A 327 -42.26 13.39 -11.03
CA SER A 327 -42.82 13.23 -12.37
C SER A 327 -43.97 12.23 -12.30
N THR A 328 -45.18 12.74 -12.13
CA THR A 328 -46.42 12.00 -12.32
C THR A 328 -46.48 11.56 -13.79
N ALA A 329 -46.38 10.26 -14.01
CA ALA A 329 -46.65 9.64 -15.30
C ALA A 329 -48.11 9.93 -15.69
N THR A 330 -48.31 10.82 -16.65
CA THR A 330 -49.61 11.11 -17.26
C THR A 330 -50.05 9.88 -18.05
N ALA A 331 -51.09 9.20 -17.56
CA ALA A 331 -51.77 8.14 -18.28
C ALA A 331 -52.33 8.68 -19.61
N THR A 332 -51.92 8.05 -20.71
CA THR A 332 -52.42 8.33 -22.05
C THR A 332 -53.84 7.78 -22.18
N SER A 333 -54.86 8.67 -22.16
CA SER A 333 -56.22 8.31 -22.56
C SER A 333 -56.35 8.43 -24.08
N THR A 334 -56.49 7.29 -24.74
CA THR A 334 -56.85 7.20 -26.15
C THR A 334 -58.33 7.59 -26.29
N SER A 335 -58.62 8.73 -26.93
CA SER A 335 -59.97 9.05 -27.40
C SER A 335 -59.96 9.07 -28.92
N THR A 336 -60.67 8.09 -29.49
CA THR A 336 -60.95 7.97 -30.92
C THR A 336 -61.99 9.02 -31.28
N SER A 337 -61.66 9.98 -32.15
CA SER A 337 -62.65 10.84 -32.78
C SER A 337 -62.72 10.55 -34.28
N THR A 338 -63.91 10.12 -34.68
CA THR A 338 -64.37 9.80 -36.02
C THR A 338 -64.40 11.07 -36.87
N SER A 339 -63.78 11.04 -38.06
CA SER A 339 -63.91 12.08 -39.07
C SER A 339 -65.16 11.84 -39.92
N THR A 340 -66.02 12.85 -39.97
CA THR A 340 -67.00 13.06 -41.03
C THR A 340 -66.78 14.46 -41.53
N SER A 341 -66.44 14.61 -42.81
CA SER A 341 -66.91 15.72 -43.66
C SER A 341 -66.52 15.44 -45.10
N THR A 342 -67.57 15.29 -45.90
CA THR A 342 -67.63 15.20 -47.35
C THR A 342 -67.36 16.57 -47.97
N GLU A 343 -66.39 16.64 -48.88
CA GLU A 343 -66.44 17.22 -50.25
C GLU A 343 -65.03 17.42 -50.80
#